data_AF-A0A956W3T8-F1
#
_entry.id   AF-A0A956W3T8-F1
#
_cell.length_a   1.000
_cell.length_b   1.000
_cell.length_c   1.000
_cell.angle_alpha   90.00
_cell.angle_beta   90.00
_cell.angle_gamma   90.00
#
_symmetry.space_group_name_H-M   'P 1'
#
loop_
_entity.id
_entity.type
_entity.pdbx_description
1 polymer ?
#
loop_
_entity_poly.entity_id
_entity_poly.type
_entity_poly.pdbx_seq_one_letter_code
_entity_poly.pdbx_strand_id
1 'polypeptide(L)' 'DVGKPGWRLLVAEGNPAEAIAEEAVRGGHDLVVMASHARRGLGRLLFGSVADEVIRRGRVPTLVVPDEDDEEE' A
#
# COMPACT_ATOMS: atom_id res chain seq x y z
N ASP A 1 2.85 1.70 -18.99
CA ASP A 1 1.74 2.03 -19.90
C ASP A 1 0.55 2.44 -19.06
N VAL A 2 0.16 3.71 -19.15
CA VAL A 2 -0.82 4.39 -18.29
C VAL A 2 -2.05 4.63 -19.18
N GLY A 3 -2.72 3.54 -19.63
CA GLY A 3 -3.69 3.61 -20.73
C GLY A 3 -4.92 2.69 -20.73
N LYS A 4 -5.24 1.91 -19.68
CA LYS A 4 -6.48 1.11 -19.68
C LYS A 4 -7.72 1.91 -19.22
N PRO A 5 -8.89 1.83 -19.87
CA PRO A 5 -10.08 2.54 -19.40
C PRO A 5 -10.54 1.96 -18.04
N GLY A 6 -10.80 2.83 -17.06
CA GLY A 6 -11.40 2.45 -15.76
C GLY A 6 -10.57 2.71 -14.50
N TRP A 7 -9.33 3.22 -14.60
CA TRP A 7 -8.59 3.69 -13.42
C TRP A 7 -8.38 5.21 -13.45
N ARG A 8 -8.20 5.78 -12.26
CA ARG A 8 -7.92 7.20 -12.03
C ARG A 8 -6.55 7.30 -11.37
N LEU A 9 -5.62 8.04 -11.98
CA LEU A 9 -4.33 8.35 -11.36
C LEU A 9 -4.48 9.59 -10.49
N LEU A 10 -3.98 9.49 -9.27
CA LEU A 10 -3.91 10.59 -8.31
C LEU A 10 -2.46 10.72 -7.86
N VAL A 11 -1.99 11.97 -7.78
CA VAL A 11 -0.67 12.33 -7.27
C VAL A 11 -0.90 13.27 -6.09
N ALA A 12 -0.21 12.99 -4.98
CA ALA A 12 -0.28 13.78 -3.76
C ALA A 12 1.13 14.02 -3.23
N GLU A 13 1.29 15.11 -2.48
CA GLU A 13 2.54 15.47 -1.79
C GLU A 13 2.34 15.36 -0.27
N GLY A 14 3.41 15.05 0.47
CA GLY A 14 3.40 14.95 1.93
C GLY A 14 3.74 13.56 2.47
N ASN A 15 3.24 13.21 3.65
CA ASN A 15 3.41 11.88 4.22
C ASN A 15 2.61 10.85 3.38
N PRO A 16 3.25 9.81 2.80
CA PRO A 16 2.57 8.88 1.92
C PRO A 16 1.42 8.13 2.58
N ALA A 17 1.61 7.69 3.82
CA ALA A 17 0.62 6.88 4.51
C ALA A 17 -0.59 7.70 4.99
N GLU A 18 -0.40 8.99 5.28
CA GLU A 18 -1.50 9.93 5.52
C GLU A 18 -2.29 10.18 4.24
N ALA A 19 -1.61 10.55 3.15
CA ALA A 19 -2.25 10.83 1.87
C ALA A 19 -3.06 9.62 1.34
N ILE A 20 -2.52 8.40 1.46
CA ILE A 20 -3.21 7.17 1.07
C ILE A 20 -4.45 6.94 1.94
N ALA A 21 -4.32 7.04 3.27
CA ALA A 21 -5.43 6.76 4.19
C ALA A 21 -6.56 7.80 4.06
N GLU A 22 -6.21 9.07 3.84
CA GLU A 22 -7.20 10.13 3.63
C GLU A 22 -7.93 9.98 2.29
N GLU A 23 -7.21 9.70 1.20
CA GLU A 23 -7.87 9.47 -0.08
C GLU A 23 -8.73 8.21 -0.06
N ALA A 24 -8.29 7.14 0.59
CA ALA A 24 -9.09 5.91 0.73
C ALA A 24 -10.49 6.20 1.31
N VAL A 25 -10.55 7.05 2.35
CA VAL A 25 -11.81 7.45 2.98
C VAL A 25 -12.57 8.48 2.15
N ARG A 26 -11.90 9.56 1.74
CA ARG A 26 -12.52 10.68 1.03
C ARG A 26 -13.07 10.26 -0.34
N GLY A 27 -12.36 9.36 -1.01
CA GLY A 27 -12.73 8.79 -2.31
C GLY A 27 -13.77 7.67 -2.22
N GLY A 28 -14.14 7.23 -1.01
CA GLY A 28 -15.10 6.14 -0.80
C GLY A 28 -14.60 4.80 -1.36
N HIS A 29 -13.31 4.50 -1.19
CA HIS A 29 -12.71 3.26 -1.67
C HIS A 29 -12.99 2.09 -0.73
N ASP A 30 -13.28 0.92 -1.28
CA ASP A 30 -13.61 -0.29 -0.51
C ASP A 30 -12.38 -1.08 -0.04
N LEU A 31 -11.23 -0.89 -0.70
CA LEU A 31 -9.99 -1.62 -0.44
C LEU A 31 -8.77 -0.79 -0.83
N VAL A 32 -7.75 -0.80 0.02
CA VAL A 32 -6.40 -0.34 -0.31
C VAL A 32 -5.53 -1.56 -0.62
N VAL A 33 -4.83 -1.55 -1.75
CA VAL A 33 -3.86 -2.59 -2.12
C VAL A 33 -2.47 -1.98 -2.15
N MET A 34 -1.53 -2.55 -1.42
CA MET A 34 -0.15 -2.09 -1.36
C MET A 34 0.81 -3.26 -1.61
N ALA A 35 1.82 -3.02 -2.44
CA ALA A 35 2.98 -3.90 -2.50
C ALA A 35 3.94 -3.54 -1.35
N SER A 36 4.61 -4.54 -0.78
CA SER A 36 5.67 -4.32 0.22
C SER A 36 6.89 -5.18 -0.08
N HIS A 37 8.07 -4.57 -0.06
CA HIS A 37 9.34 -5.29 -0.09
C HIS A 37 9.57 -5.97 1.26
N ALA A 38 9.60 -7.29 1.30
CA ALA A 38 9.81 -8.04 2.53
C ALA A 38 11.32 -8.29 2.69
N ARG A 39 12.05 -7.29 3.22
CA ARG A 39 13.52 -7.40 3.40
C ARG A 39 13.90 -8.75 4.02
N ARG A 40 14.74 -9.51 3.31
CA ARG A 40 15.20 -10.87 3.66
C ARG A 40 15.56 -11.03 5.14
N GLY A 41 15.19 -12.18 5.70
CA GLY A 41 15.65 -12.64 7.02
C GLY A 41 14.86 -12.14 8.24
N LEU A 42 13.87 -11.26 8.08
CA LEU A 42 13.00 -10.85 9.18
C LEU A 42 11.72 -11.71 9.17
N GLY A 43 11.82 -12.88 9.79
CA GLY A 43 10.80 -13.94 9.82
C GLY A 43 9.48 -13.62 10.53
N ARG A 44 8.92 -12.42 10.38
CA ARG A 44 7.58 -12.07 10.87
C ARG A 44 7.08 -10.79 10.21
N LEU A 45 6.06 -10.91 9.35
CA LEU A 45 4.99 -9.90 9.16
C LEU A 45 5.42 -8.42 9.08
N LEU A 46 6.57 -8.10 8.45
CA LEU A 46 6.94 -6.71 8.25
C LEU A 46 6.31 -6.21 6.95
N PHE A 47 5.06 -5.77 7.06
CA PHE A 47 4.47 -4.86 6.09
C PHE A 47 5.38 -3.63 6.08
N GLY A 48 6.01 -3.29 4.94
CA GLY A 48 6.96 -2.16 4.86
C GLY A 48 6.44 -0.90 5.57
N SER A 49 7.32 -0.01 6.03
CA SER A 49 6.97 1.07 6.98
C SER A 49 5.71 1.87 6.59
N VAL A 50 5.52 2.15 5.30
CA VAL A 50 4.33 2.85 4.79
C VAL A 50 3.06 1.99 4.91
N ALA A 51 3.13 0.70 4.55
CA ALA A 51 2.00 -0.21 4.63
C ALA A 51 1.56 -0.45 6.08
N ASP A 52 2.48 -0.63 7.02
CA ASP A 52 2.17 -0.72 8.45
C ASP A 52 1.47 0.55 8.94
N GLU A 53 1.95 1.73 8.54
CA GLU A 53 1.37 3.01 8.94
C GLU A 53 -0.03 3.24 8.34
N VAL A 54 -0.28 2.80 7.10
CA VAL A 54 -1.62 2.80 6.49
C VAL A 54 -2.57 1.87 7.23
N ILE A 55 -2.14 0.64 7.54
CA ILE A 55 -2.92 -0.34 8.32
C ILE A 55 -3.30 0.24 9.68
N ARG A 56 -2.36 0.89 10.39
CA ARG A 56 -2.62 1.52 11.70
C ARG A 56 -3.62 2.67 11.62
N ARG A 57 -3.71 3.38 10.50
CA ARG A 57 -4.70 4.45 10.27
C ARG A 57 -6.11 3.91 9.98
N GLY A 58 -6.23 2.64 9.56
CA GLY A 58 -7.32 1.72 9.92
C GLY A 58 -8.77 2.09 9.59
N ARG A 59 -9.06 2.78 8.48
CA ARG A 59 -10.45 3.12 8.10
C ARG A 59 -11.00 2.35 6.89
N VAL A 60 -10.14 1.80 6.05
CA VAL A 60 -10.48 1.00 4.86
C VAL A 60 -9.67 -0.30 4.95
N PRO A 61 -10.25 -1.48 4.62
CA PRO A 61 -9.49 -2.73 4.56
C PRO A 61 -8.22 -2.57 3.69
N THR A 62 -7.11 -3.16 4.12
CA THR A 62 -5.83 -3.08 3.41
C THR A 62 -5.31 -4.48 3.13
N LEU A 63 -5.11 -4.78 1.85
CA LEU A 63 -4.42 -5.98 1.37
C LEU A 63 -2.96 -5.62 1.06
N VAL A 64 -2.03 -6.30 1.73
CA VAL A 64 -0.60 -6.16 1.44
C VAL A 64 -0.13 -7.38 0.69
N VAL A 65 0.48 -7.15 -0.48
CA VAL A 65 1.04 -8.18 -1.35
C VAL A 65 2.56 -8.15 -1.17
N PRO A 66 3.17 -9.25 -0.68
CA PRO A 66 4.64 -9.36 -0.61
C PRO A 66 5.23 -9.42 -2.02
N ASP A 67 6.45 -8.92 -2.18
CA ASP A 67 7.21 -9.05 -3.42
C ASP A 67 7.74 -10.49 -3.56
N GLU A 68 7.66 -11.08 -4.75
CA GLU A 68 8.09 -12.47 -5.02
C GLU A 68 9.61 -12.58 -5.25
N ASP A 69 10.29 -11.46 -5.56
CA ASP A 69 11.73 -11.42 -5.87
C ASP A 69 12.65 -11.56 -4.63
N ASP A 70 12.07 -11.76 -3.44
CA ASP A 70 12.82 -11.97 -2.21
C ASP A 70 13.35 -13.43 -2.04
N GLU A 71 13.05 -14.37 -2.97
CA GLU A 71 13.48 -15.79 -2.92
C GLU A 71 14.87 -16.13 -3.54
N GLU A 72 15.58 -15.21 -4.21
CA GLU A 72 16.90 -15.51 -4.82
C GLU A 72 18.07 -14.69 -4.24
N GLU A 73 18.67 -15.15 -3.13
CA GLU A 73 20.11 -15.29 -2.76
C GLU A 73 20.20 -15.66 -1.28
#